data_AF-A0A3D1I8C7-F1
#
_entry.id   AF-A0A3D1I8C7-F1
#
_cell.length_a   1.000
_cell.length_b   1.000
_cell.length_c   1.000
_cell.angle_alpha   90.00
_cell.angle_beta   90.00
_cell.angle_gamma   90.00
#
_symmetry.space_group_name_H-M   'P 1'
#
loop_
_entity.id
_entity.type
_entity.pdbx_description
1 polymer ?
#
loop_
_entity_poly.entity_id
_entity_poly.type
_entity_poly.pdbx_seq_one_letter_code
_entity_poly.pdbx_strand_id
1 'polypeptide(L)'
;MRALAWLLLAVGVAVGCGPQPKEVPIVAQQPTLSAEEMPNPLPPTRLGLWRDGRKVRPGDTVEDAMDVFPRPRNAAVFYDPPSVFGKDFRAKGWDSGREGFGVIATRGQVVLALRVEYDVAAERPMELVDQYSAEHGLPTSTV
;
A
#
# COMPACT_ATOMS: atom_id res chain seq x y z
N MET A 1 -23.99 64.36 -45.05
CA MET A 1 -23.68 64.74 -43.66
C MET A 1 -23.80 63.50 -42.78
N ARG A 2 -22.65 62.91 -42.42
CA ARG A 2 -22.36 61.87 -41.40
C ARG A 2 -21.09 61.09 -41.81
N ALA A 3 -20.08 61.85 -42.25
CA ALA A 3 -18.69 61.44 -42.11
C ALA A 3 -18.27 61.76 -40.67
N LEU A 4 -17.18 61.17 -40.19
CA LEU A 4 -16.54 61.42 -38.88
C LEU A 4 -17.12 60.64 -37.68
N ALA A 5 -16.82 59.33 -37.61
CA ALA A 5 -16.73 58.61 -36.32
C ALA A 5 -15.92 57.30 -36.40
N TRP A 6 -15.08 57.11 -37.42
CA TRP A 6 -14.26 55.90 -37.63
C TRP A 6 -12.76 56.18 -37.49
N LEU A 7 -12.40 56.93 -36.46
CA LEU A 7 -11.00 57.12 -36.07
C LEU A 7 -10.93 57.05 -34.55
N LEU A 8 -9.97 56.27 -34.03
CA LEU A 8 -9.63 56.05 -32.61
C LEU A 8 -10.19 54.77 -31.98
N LEU A 9 -9.77 53.60 -32.49
CA LEU A 9 -9.57 52.44 -31.61
C LEU A 9 -8.38 51.59 -32.09
N ALA A 10 -7.22 52.23 -32.15
CA ALA A 10 -5.93 51.59 -32.40
C ALA A 10 -4.95 52.00 -31.30
N VAL A 11 -5.02 51.36 -30.13
CA VAL A 11 -3.92 51.39 -29.15
C VAL A 11 -3.87 50.06 -28.38
N GLY A 12 -2.89 49.23 -28.76
CA GLY A 12 -2.00 48.55 -27.81
C GLY A 12 -2.52 47.38 -26.99
N VAL A 13 -2.38 46.16 -27.53
CA VAL A 13 -1.90 45.00 -26.75
C VAL A 13 -0.95 44.17 -27.63
N ALA A 14 0.26 44.68 -27.82
CA ALA A 14 1.40 43.90 -28.27
C ALA A 14 2.34 43.74 -27.08
N VAL A 15 2.06 42.76 -26.21
CA VAL A 15 2.97 42.38 -25.13
C VAL A 15 2.96 40.86 -24.97
N GLY A 16 4.11 40.24 -25.24
CA GLY A 16 4.53 39.06 -24.50
C GLY A 16 4.24 37.68 -25.09
N CYS A 17 4.79 37.36 -26.27
CA CYS A 17 5.11 35.97 -26.61
C CYS A 17 6.51 35.66 -26.04
N GLY A 18 6.60 35.47 -24.73
CA GLY A 18 7.81 34.92 -24.11
C GLY A 18 7.81 33.40 -24.29
N PRO A 19 8.98 32.74 -24.40
CA PRO A 19 9.05 31.29 -24.41
C PRO A 19 8.43 30.77 -23.11
N GLN A 20 7.31 30.05 -23.20
CA GLN A 20 6.74 29.38 -22.05
C GLN A 20 7.78 28.40 -21.51
N PRO A 21 8.01 28.34 -20.18
CA PRO A 21 8.85 27.34 -19.58
C PRO A 21 8.35 25.98 -20.06
N LYS A 22 9.22 25.22 -20.71
CA LYS A 22 8.92 23.83 -21.06
C LYS A 22 8.72 23.13 -19.72
N GLU A 23 7.48 22.91 -19.33
CA GLU A 23 7.14 22.02 -18.23
C GLU A 23 7.68 20.65 -18.63
N VAL A 24 8.85 20.31 -18.10
CA VAL A 24 9.36 18.96 -18.17
C VAL A 24 8.44 18.18 -17.23
N PRO A 25 7.62 17.25 -17.71
CA PRO A 25 6.81 16.45 -16.83
C PRO A 25 7.77 15.70 -15.90
N ILE A 26 7.76 16.05 -14.62
CA ILE A 26 8.35 15.22 -13.59
C ILE A 26 7.43 14.01 -13.50
N VAL A 27 7.68 13.03 -14.36
CA VAL A 27 7.08 11.71 -14.20
C VAL A 27 7.69 11.16 -12.92
N ALA A 28 6.95 11.26 -11.82
CA ALA A 28 7.30 10.58 -10.58
C ALA A 28 7.35 9.08 -10.91
N GLN A 29 8.56 8.55 -11.12
CA GLN A 29 8.77 7.11 -11.21
C GLN A 29 8.48 6.58 -9.81
N GLN A 30 7.29 6.01 -9.61
CA GLN A 30 7.04 5.27 -8.39
C GLN A 30 8.06 4.12 -8.33
N PRO A 31 8.87 4.05 -7.26
CA PRO A 31 9.81 2.96 -7.11
C PRO A 31 9.01 1.66 -7.11
N THR A 32 9.32 0.77 -8.05
CA THR A 32 8.72 -0.56 -8.11
C THR A 32 9.60 -1.48 -7.29
N LEU A 33 9.04 -2.20 -6.32
CA LEU A 33 9.77 -3.21 -5.59
C LEU A 33 9.99 -4.42 -6.50
N SER A 34 11.25 -4.80 -6.72
CA SER A 34 11.62 -6.00 -7.48
C SER A 34 11.85 -7.17 -6.52
N ALA A 35 11.45 -8.37 -6.93
CA ALA A 35 11.67 -9.56 -6.12
C ALA A 35 13.16 -9.95 -6.07
N GLU A 36 13.93 -9.60 -7.10
CA GLU A 36 15.38 -9.79 -7.18
C GLU A 36 16.12 -9.02 -6.08
N GLU A 37 15.61 -7.87 -5.67
CA GLU A 37 16.19 -7.02 -4.62
C GLU A 37 15.95 -7.58 -3.20
N MET A 38 15.03 -8.56 -3.06
CA MET A 38 14.71 -9.15 -1.77
C MET A 38 15.67 -10.28 -1.36
N PRO A 39 16.17 -10.27 -0.11
CA PRO A 39 16.97 -11.36 0.43
C PRO A 39 16.30 -12.72 0.30
N ASN A 40 17.08 -13.74 -0.02
CA ASN A 40 16.63 -15.13 -0.06
C ASN A 40 17.65 -16.05 0.65
N PRO A 41 17.30 -16.66 1.80
CA PRO A 41 16.01 -16.57 2.49
C PRO A 41 15.78 -15.19 3.12
N LEU A 42 14.52 -14.89 3.46
CA LEU A 42 14.20 -13.68 4.23
C LEU A 42 14.84 -13.74 5.63
N PRO A 43 15.32 -12.59 6.15
CA PRO A 43 15.89 -12.55 7.48
C PRO A 43 14.82 -12.90 8.53
N PRO A 44 15.20 -13.62 9.60
CA PRO A 44 14.26 -13.99 10.65
C PRO A 44 13.73 -12.73 11.35
N THR A 45 12.42 -12.69 11.60
CA THR A 45 11.78 -11.59 12.32
C THR A 45 10.94 -12.07 13.50
N ARG A 46 10.89 -11.24 14.54
CA ARG A 46 9.98 -11.41 15.67
C ARG A 46 8.58 -10.87 15.37
N LEU A 47 8.43 -9.99 14.36
CA LEU A 47 7.15 -9.43 13.94
C LEU A 47 6.30 -10.47 13.21
N GLY A 48 4.99 -10.35 13.34
CA GLY A 48 4.02 -11.24 12.71
C GLY A 48 2.58 -10.80 12.96
N LEU A 49 1.63 -11.60 12.50
CA LEU A 49 0.22 -11.48 12.81
C LEU A 49 -0.23 -12.71 13.59
N TRP A 50 -0.87 -12.52 14.73
CA TRP A 50 -1.28 -13.60 15.63
C TRP A 50 -2.78 -13.86 15.56
N ARG A 51 -3.14 -15.13 15.69
CA ARG A 51 -4.51 -15.61 15.83
C ARG A 51 -4.53 -16.97 16.47
N ASP A 52 -5.25 -17.13 17.58
CA ASP A 52 -5.48 -18.42 18.24
C ASP A 52 -4.19 -19.21 18.56
N GLY A 53 -3.14 -18.52 19.03
CA GLY A 53 -1.79 -19.08 19.27
C GLY A 53 -0.99 -19.42 17.99
N ARG A 54 -1.66 -19.33 16.84
CA ARG A 54 -1.16 -19.26 15.45
C ARG A 54 -0.38 -17.96 15.21
N LYS A 55 0.59 -17.96 14.29
CA LYS A 55 1.20 -16.71 13.79
C LYS A 55 1.56 -16.81 12.30
N VAL A 56 1.56 -15.67 11.63
CA VAL A 56 2.03 -15.49 10.24
C VAL A 56 3.15 -14.46 10.23
N ARG A 57 4.24 -14.75 9.52
CA ARG A 57 5.46 -13.95 9.45
C ARG A 57 6.04 -13.90 8.04
N PRO A 58 6.86 -12.89 7.72
CA PRO A 58 7.76 -12.98 6.58
C PRO A 58 8.57 -14.28 6.60
N GLY A 59 8.60 -14.99 5.47
CA GLY A 59 9.26 -16.29 5.30
C GLY A 59 8.34 -17.50 5.39
N ASP A 60 7.15 -17.37 6.02
CA ASP A 60 6.16 -18.45 6.06
C ASP A 60 5.60 -18.74 4.66
N THR A 61 5.01 -19.93 4.45
CA THR A 61 4.34 -20.24 3.18
C THR A 61 3.01 -19.52 3.08
N VAL A 62 2.54 -19.29 1.84
CA VAL A 62 1.22 -18.70 1.61
C VAL A 62 0.12 -19.61 2.16
N GLU A 63 0.27 -20.93 2.00
CA GLU A 63 -0.66 -21.95 2.51
C GLU A 63 -0.79 -21.87 4.04
N ASP A 64 0.33 -21.91 4.76
CA ASP A 64 0.33 -21.80 6.23
C ASP A 64 -0.34 -20.51 6.70
N ALA A 65 -0.08 -19.39 6.00
CA ALA A 65 -0.68 -18.11 6.32
C ALA A 65 -2.20 -18.11 6.16
N MET A 66 -2.71 -18.70 5.07
CA MET A 66 -4.15 -18.84 4.84
C MET A 66 -4.81 -19.83 5.79
N ASP A 67 -4.07 -20.81 6.32
CA ASP A 67 -4.56 -21.73 7.35
C ASP A 67 -4.64 -21.09 8.74
N VAL A 68 -3.77 -20.11 9.05
CA VAL A 68 -3.87 -19.32 10.28
C VAL A 68 -5.04 -18.33 10.19
N PHE A 69 -5.22 -17.67 9.05
CA PHE A 69 -6.31 -16.73 8.80
C PHE A 69 -7.26 -17.26 7.71
N PRO A 70 -8.09 -18.26 8.04
CA PRO A 70 -8.96 -18.90 7.07
C PRO A 70 -10.03 -17.93 6.58
N ARG A 71 -10.37 -18.08 5.30
CA ARG A 71 -11.41 -17.27 4.66
C ARG A 71 -12.78 -17.54 5.30
N PRO A 72 -13.48 -16.52 5.83
CA PRO A 72 -14.86 -16.65 6.29
C PRO A 72 -15.81 -16.99 5.14
N ARG A 73 -16.95 -17.61 5.47
CA ARG A 73 -18.04 -17.80 4.50
C ARG A 73 -18.48 -16.43 3.96
N ASN A 74 -18.62 -16.34 2.63
CA ASN A 74 -19.03 -15.14 1.88
C ASN A 74 -18.00 -14.00 1.77
N ALA A 75 -16.76 -14.20 2.19
CA ALA A 75 -15.72 -13.19 1.95
C ALA A 75 -15.30 -13.16 0.46
N ALA A 76 -15.18 -11.95 -0.08
CA ALA A 76 -14.58 -11.70 -1.38
C ALA A 76 -13.09 -12.09 -1.34
N VAL A 77 -12.54 -12.54 -2.48
CA VAL A 77 -11.13 -12.92 -2.60
C VAL A 77 -10.42 -11.99 -3.56
N PHE A 78 -9.14 -11.75 -3.28
CA PHE A 78 -8.26 -11.00 -4.18
C PHE A 78 -6.92 -11.72 -4.35
N TYR A 79 -6.31 -11.51 -5.51
CA TYR A 79 -5.07 -12.18 -5.93
C TYR A 79 -4.01 -11.23 -6.46
N ASP A 80 -4.38 -9.98 -6.73
CA ASP A 80 -3.50 -8.99 -7.31
C ASP A 80 -2.87 -8.13 -6.22
N PRO A 81 -1.53 -7.99 -6.20
CA PRO A 81 -0.88 -7.08 -5.29
C PRO A 81 -1.08 -5.62 -5.75
N PRO A 82 -0.88 -4.65 -4.85
CA PRO A 82 -0.80 -3.24 -5.23
C PRO A 82 0.27 -2.99 -6.31
N SER A 83 0.06 -2.00 -7.17
CA SER A 83 0.91 -1.73 -8.36
C SER A 83 2.38 -1.40 -8.06
N VAL A 84 2.71 -1.05 -6.81
CA VAL A 84 4.09 -0.83 -6.34
C VAL A 84 4.91 -2.13 -6.32
N PHE A 85 4.26 -3.29 -6.26
CA PHE A 85 4.93 -4.57 -6.33
C PHE A 85 5.14 -5.00 -7.78
N GLY A 86 6.38 -5.37 -8.11
CA GLY A 86 6.72 -5.87 -9.43
C GLY A 86 5.98 -7.16 -9.81
N LYS A 87 6.10 -7.53 -11.08
CA LYS A 87 5.43 -8.70 -11.70
C LYS A 87 5.73 -10.05 -11.04
N ASP A 88 6.77 -10.15 -10.21
CA ASP A 88 7.22 -11.39 -9.56
C ASP A 88 6.61 -11.58 -8.16
N PHE A 89 5.78 -10.63 -7.74
CA PHE A 89 4.96 -10.74 -6.55
C PHE A 89 3.56 -11.24 -6.89
N ARG A 90 2.96 -11.95 -5.94
CA ARG A 90 1.56 -12.38 -5.97
C ARG A 90 0.90 -11.95 -4.68
N ALA A 91 -0.40 -11.68 -4.73
CA ALA A 91 -1.18 -11.53 -3.51
C ALA A 91 -2.12 -12.73 -3.37
N LYS A 92 -2.54 -12.98 -2.13
CA LYS A 92 -3.68 -13.83 -1.82
C LYS A 92 -4.33 -13.31 -0.57
N GLY A 93 -5.62 -13.09 -0.62
CA GLY A 93 -6.34 -12.62 0.54
C GLY A 93 -7.84 -12.65 0.35
N TRP A 94 -8.52 -12.19 1.39
CA TRP A 94 -9.95 -12.10 1.44
C TRP A 94 -10.41 -10.88 2.25
N ASP A 95 -11.61 -10.43 1.96
CA ASP A 95 -12.29 -9.34 2.67
C ASP A 95 -13.76 -9.73 2.90
N SER A 96 -14.19 -9.63 4.16
CA SER A 96 -15.55 -9.95 4.60
C SER A 96 -16.42 -8.70 4.83
N GLY A 97 -15.87 -7.51 4.68
CA GLY A 97 -16.49 -6.23 5.05
C GLY A 97 -16.44 -5.90 6.54
N ARG A 98 -16.02 -6.83 7.41
CA ARG A 98 -15.78 -6.60 8.85
C ARG A 98 -14.34 -6.84 9.26
N GLU A 99 -13.71 -7.80 8.60
CA GLU A 99 -12.26 -7.99 8.64
C GLU A 99 -11.76 -8.40 7.25
N GLY A 100 -10.50 -8.11 7.00
CA GLY A 100 -9.75 -8.55 5.83
C GLY A 100 -8.40 -9.12 6.23
N PHE A 101 -7.92 -10.09 5.48
CA PHE A 101 -6.58 -10.63 5.61
C PHE A 101 -5.98 -10.85 4.23
N GLY A 102 -4.71 -10.48 4.07
CA GLY A 102 -3.99 -10.72 2.84
C GLY A 102 -2.50 -10.86 3.06
N VAL A 103 -1.90 -11.63 2.16
CA VAL A 103 -0.44 -11.73 2.04
C VAL A 103 0.00 -11.26 0.67
N ILE A 104 1.19 -10.67 0.63
CA ILE A 104 1.98 -10.52 -0.57
C ILE A 104 3.15 -11.49 -0.46
N ALA A 105 3.42 -12.20 -1.53
CA ALA A 105 4.41 -13.26 -1.56
C ALA A 105 5.27 -13.21 -2.83
N THR A 106 6.49 -13.70 -2.71
CA THR A 106 7.36 -14.00 -3.85
C THR A 106 8.11 -15.30 -3.55
N ARG A 107 8.46 -16.07 -4.60
CA ARG A 107 9.14 -17.37 -4.46
C ARG A 107 8.42 -18.34 -3.49
N GLY A 108 7.09 -18.23 -3.38
CA GLY A 108 6.26 -19.05 -2.49
C GLY A 108 6.27 -18.64 -1.01
N GLN A 109 7.02 -17.59 -0.64
CA GLN A 109 7.15 -17.12 0.73
C GLN A 109 6.44 -15.78 0.93
N VAL A 110 5.78 -15.63 2.07
CA VAL A 110 5.19 -14.38 2.52
C VAL A 110 6.28 -13.34 2.70
N VAL A 111 6.12 -12.17 2.09
CA VAL A 111 6.99 -11.00 2.29
C VAL A 111 6.32 -9.95 3.17
N LEU A 112 4.99 -9.89 3.10
CA LEU A 112 4.14 -9.00 3.86
C LEU A 112 2.83 -9.72 4.15
N ALA A 113 2.35 -9.60 5.38
CA ALA A 113 1.00 -10.00 5.76
C ALA A 113 0.31 -8.80 6.39
N LEU A 114 -0.97 -8.60 6.06
CA LEU A 114 -1.79 -7.52 6.58
C LEU A 114 -3.13 -8.08 7.04
N ARG A 115 -3.56 -7.63 8.22
CA ARG A 115 -4.92 -7.81 8.72
C ARG A 115 -5.56 -6.45 8.88
N VAL A 116 -6.81 -6.33 8.46
CA VAL A 116 -7.65 -5.15 8.62
C VAL A 116 -8.87 -5.55 9.44
N GLU A 117 -9.19 -4.76 10.46
CA GLU A 117 -10.44 -4.86 11.21
C GLU A 117 -11.21 -3.56 10.96
N TYR A 118 -12.47 -3.65 10.51
CA TYR A 118 -13.33 -2.50 10.21
C TYR A 118 -14.26 -2.21 11.39
N ASP A 119 -14.68 -0.96 11.54
CA ASP A 119 -15.62 -0.50 12.57
C ASP A 119 -15.23 -0.89 14.01
N VAL A 120 -13.93 -0.88 14.30
CA VAL A 120 -13.42 -1.22 15.62
C VAL A 120 -13.66 -0.12 16.66
N ALA A 121 -13.86 -0.53 17.91
CA ALA A 121 -13.93 0.39 19.04
C ALA A 121 -12.60 1.15 19.21
N ALA A 122 -12.66 2.35 19.80
CA ALA A 122 -11.51 3.24 19.93
C ALA A 122 -10.37 2.63 20.77
N GLU A 123 -10.72 1.68 21.65
CA GLU A 123 -9.81 0.98 22.56
C GLU A 123 -9.05 -0.16 21.87
N ARG A 124 -9.57 -0.66 20.75
CA ARG A 124 -9.04 -1.85 20.06
C ARG A 124 -7.55 -1.75 19.70
N PRO A 125 -7.02 -0.61 19.20
CA PRO A 125 -5.59 -0.48 18.95
C PRO A 125 -4.73 -0.64 20.21
N MET A 126 -5.19 -0.12 21.35
CA MET A 126 -4.47 -0.26 22.62
C MET A 126 -4.47 -1.71 23.09
N GLU A 127 -5.60 -2.42 22.99
CA GLU A 127 -5.68 -3.85 23.29
C GLU A 127 -4.70 -4.67 22.45
N LEU A 128 -4.55 -4.35 21.17
CA LEU A 128 -3.59 -5.02 20.27
C LEU A 128 -2.14 -4.77 20.70
N VAL A 129 -1.82 -3.53 21.14
CA VAL A 129 -0.49 -3.20 21.67
C VAL A 129 -0.23 -3.93 22.98
N ASP A 130 -1.21 -4.00 23.89
CA ASP A 130 -1.09 -4.68 25.17
C ASP A 130 -0.92 -6.19 24.98
N GLN A 131 -1.71 -6.79 24.08
CA GLN A 131 -1.57 -8.20 23.72
C GLN A 131 -0.16 -8.49 23.19
N TYR A 132 0.31 -7.67 22.25
CA TYR A 132 1.64 -7.82 21.69
C TYR A 132 2.74 -7.67 22.75
N SER A 133 2.59 -6.68 23.63
CA SER A 133 3.57 -6.36 24.67
C SER A 133 3.63 -7.42 25.77
N ALA A 134 2.50 -8.03 26.11
CA ALA A 134 2.45 -9.14 27.05
C ALA A 134 3.14 -10.40 26.52
N GLU A 135 2.99 -10.69 25.22
CA GLU A 135 3.58 -11.86 24.59
C GLU A 135 5.08 -11.70 24.25
N HIS A 136 5.53 -10.47 23.95
CA HIS A 136 6.87 -10.23 23.38
C HIS A 136 7.69 -9.10 24.01
N GLY A 137 7.15 -8.42 25.03
CA GLY A 137 7.71 -7.19 25.57
C GLY A 137 7.37 -5.98 24.69
N LEU A 138 7.60 -4.77 25.23
CA LEU A 138 7.48 -3.56 24.42
C LEU A 138 8.42 -3.65 23.22
N PRO A 139 8.04 -3.14 22.03
CA PRO A 139 8.98 -2.98 20.93
C PRO A 139 10.13 -2.08 21.41
N THR A 140 11.25 -2.69 21.78
CA THR A 140 12.48 -1.97 22.06
C THR A 140 12.94 -1.39 20.73
N SER A 141 12.80 -0.07 20.57
CA SER A 141 13.32 0.66 19.42
C SER A 141 14.72 0.17 19.09
N THR A 142 14.88 -0.51 17.96
CA THR A 142 16.16 -0.88 17.33
C THR A 142 15.79 -1.25 15.90
N VAL A 143 16.29 -0.64 14.83
CA VAL A 143 17.54 0.10 14.56
C VAL A 143 17.22 1.27 13.63
#